data_AF-A0A960JRX4-F1
#
_entry.id   AF-A0A960JRX4-F1
#
_cell.length_a   1.000
_cell.length_b   1.000
_cell.length_c   1.000
_cell.angle_alpha   90.00
_cell.angle_beta   90.00
_cell.angle_gamma   90.00
#
_symmetry.space_group_name_H-M   'P 1'
#
loop_
_entity.id
_entity.type
_entity.pdbx_description
1 polymer ?
#
loop_
_entity_poly.entity_id
_entity_poly.type
_entity_poly.pdbx_seq_one_letter_code
_entity_poly.pdbx_strand_id
1 'polypeptide(L)'
;MSVYNYDHTTSEEIWSVLVSRMKRGTWYKLSELYDLVESHLTLVPGDFDSDAPGSAAPRWQRNVRNVLQRRKANGYLDWRPPWKYRLVM
;
A
#
# COMPACT_ATOMS: atom_id res chain seq x y z
N MET A 1 -6.91 22.48 23.32
CA MET A 1 -6.47 21.06 23.27
C MET A 1 -6.32 20.72 21.81
N SER A 2 -5.10 20.64 21.30
CA SER A 2 -4.84 20.49 19.87
C SER A 2 -5.26 19.07 19.44
N VAL A 3 -6.25 18.98 18.56
CA VAL A 3 -6.60 17.74 17.86
C VAL A 3 -5.41 17.47 16.94
N TYR A 4 -4.52 16.55 17.31
CA TYR A 4 -3.45 16.13 16.42
C TYR A 4 -4.13 15.50 15.19
N ASN A 5 -4.06 16.19 14.06
CA ASN A 5 -4.28 15.53 12.76
C ASN A 5 -3.16 14.49 12.63
N TYR A 6 -3.48 13.24 12.95
CA TYR A 6 -2.70 12.09 12.55
C TYR A 6 -2.94 11.93 11.06
N ASP A 7 -2.21 12.69 10.25
CA ASP A 7 -2.23 12.49 8.80
C ASP A 7 -1.82 11.05 8.54
N HIS A 8 -2.81 10.24 8.19
CA HIS A 8 -2.66 8.82 7.90
C HIS A 8 -2.07 8.64 6.52
N THR A 9 -1.37 7.52 6.32
CA THR A 9 -0.84 7.19 5.00
C THR A 9 -1.97 7.21 3.95
N THR A 10 -1.88 8.13 2.99
CA THR A 10 -2.94 8.34 2.00
C THR A 10 -2.82 7.36 0.83
N SER A 11 -3.93 7.19 0.09
CA SER A 11 -3.93 6.37 -1.13
C SER A 11 -3.03 6.94 -2.23
N GLU A 12 -2.83 8.26 -2.26
CA GLU A 12 -2.02 8.93 -3.27
C GLU A 12 -0.52 8.79 -2.99
N GLU A 13 -0.11 8.91 -1.73
CA GLU A 13 1.29 8.69 -1.31
C GLU A 13 1.73 7.24 -1.54
N ILE A 14 0.89 6.27 -1.14
CA ILE A 14 1.15 4.85 -1.44
C ILE A 14 1.31 4.64 -2.93
N TRP A 15 0.41 5.21 -3.74
CA TRP A 15 0.49 5.04 -5.18
C TRP A 15 1.74 5.68 -5.78
N SER A 16 2.14 6.87 -5.30
CA SER A 16 3.35 7.57 -5.70
C SER A 16 4.60 6.72 -5.42
N VAL A 17 4.69 6.11 -4.24
CA VAL A 17 5.79 5.19 -3.91
C VAL A 17 5.80 3.97 -4.81
N LEU A 18 4.65 3.31 -4.99
CA LEU A 18 4.57 2.11 -5.82
C LEU A 18 5.00 2.40 -7.27
N VAL A 19 4.50 3.47 -7.88
CA VAL A 19 4.84 3.82 -9.28
C VAL A 19 6.29 4.25 -9.42
N SER A 20 6.87 4.94 -8.43
CA SER A 20 8.26 5.40 -8.49
C SER A 20 9.28 4.30 -8.22
N ARG A 21 8.90 3.23 -7.49
CA ARG A 21 9.83 2.18 -7.05
C ARG A 21 9.65 0.84 -7.76
N MET A 22 8.47 0.51 -8.24
CA MET A 22 8.26 -0.71 -9.00
C MET A 22 8.82 -0.56 -10.42
N LYS A 23 9.59 -1.53 -10.87
CA LYS A 23 10.03 -1.63 -12.26
C LYS A 23 8.86 -2.11 -13.13
N ARG A 24 8.55 -1.36 -14.19
CA ARG A 24 7.55 -1.76 -15.19
C ARG A 24 7.81 -3.17 -15.72
N GLY A 25 6.74 -3.94 -15.92
CA GLY A 25 6.85 -5.31 -16.44
C GLY A 25 7.35 -6.35 -15.43
N THR A 26 7.78 -5.93 -14.24
CA THR A 26 8.29 -6.84 -13.19
C THR A 26 7.18 -7.26 -12.23
N TRP A 27 7.18 -8.53 -11.83
CA TRP A 27 6.21 -9.07 -10.88
C TRP A 27 6.72 -8.96 -9.45
N TYR A 28 5.93 -8.35 -8.58
CA TYR A 28 6.20 -8.19 -7.15
C TYR A 28 5.14 -8.94 -6.33
N LYS A 29 5.57 -9.65 -5.29
CA LYS A 29 4.70 -10.21 -4.26
C LYS A 29 4.14 -9.09 -3.40
N LEU A 30 2.97 -9.32 -2.79
CA LEU A 30 2.36 -8.39 -1.85
C LEU A 30 3.30 -7.98 -0.70
N SER A 31 4.11 -8.90 -0.16
CA SER A 31 5.09 -8.59 0.88
C SER A 31 6.17 -7.62 0.40
N GLU A 32 6.68 -7.78 -0.83
CA GLU A 32 7.69 -6.86 -1.39
C GLU A 32 7.11 -5.45 -1.57
N LEU A 33 5.81 -5.34 -1.86
CA LEU A 33 5.14 -4.05 -1.95
C LEU A 33 4.92 -3.41 -0.58
N TYR A 34 4.73 -4.22 0.47
CA TYR A 34 4.72 -3.73 1.84
C TYR A 34 6.10 -3.16 2.22
N ASP A 35 7.17 -3.91 1.97
CA ASP A 35 8.54 -3.49 2.26
C ASP A 35 8.89 -2.19 1.52
N LEU A 36 8.47 -2.04 0.26
CA LEU A 36 8.66 -0.81 -0.52
C LEU A 36 7.94 0.39 0.10
N VAL A 37 6.70 0.19 0.56
CA VAL A 37 5.91 1.27 1.17
C VAL A 37 6.48 1.66 2.52
N GLU A 38 6.78 0.70 3.38
CA GLU A 38 7.35 0.93 4.71
C GLU A 38 8.72 1.61 4.66
N SER A 39 9.56 1.28 3.66
CA SER A 39 10.88 1.89 3.49
C SER A 39 10.88 3.30 2.90
N HIS A 40 9.76 3.77 2.34
CA HIS A 40 9.71 5.04 1.61
C HIS A 40 8.61 6.01 2.08
N LEU A 41 7.68 5.58 2.93
CA LEU A 41 6.70 6.45 3.57
C LEU A 41 7.03 6.64 5.05
N THR A 42 6.78 7.84 5.55
CA THR A 42 6.80 8.11 6.99
C THR A 42 5.48 7.62 7.57
N LEU A 43 5.48 6.38 8.09
CA LEU A 43 4.33 5.83 8.81
C LEU A 43 4.23 6.48 10.19
N VAL A 44 3.04 6.94 10.56
CA VAL A 44 2.79 7.55 11.88
C VAL A 44 2.18 6.50 12.84
N PRO A 45 2.16 6.73 14.17
CA PRO A 45 1.67 5.72 15.12
C PRO A 45 0.30 5.12 14.79
N GLY A 46 -0.66 5.93 14.32
CA GLY A 46 -2.00 5.45 13.95
C GLY A 46 -2.06 4.57 12.68
N ASP A 47 -0.98 4.51 11.89
CA ASP A 47 -0.88 3.59 10.75
C ASP A 47 -0.59 2.14 11.19
N PHE A 48 -0.03 1.97 12.39
CA PHE A 48 0.26 0.67 13.01
C PHE A 48 -0.91 0.13 13.83
N ASP A 49 -1.97 0.91 14.04
CA ASP A 49 -3.19 0.43 14.67
C ASP A 49 -3.81 -0.71 13.85
N SER A 50 -4.41 -1.68 14.55
CA SER A 50 -5.15 -2.78 13.92
C SER A 50 -6.21 -2.27 12.94
N ASP A 51 -6.32 -2.95 11.80
CA ASP A 51 -7.28 -2.56 10.75
C ASP A 51 -8.76 -2.90 11.08
N ALA A 52 -8.98 -3.71 12.12
CA ALA A 52 -10.28 -4.05 12.72
C ALA A 52 -10.07 -4.64 14.14
N PRO A 53 -11.08 -4.62 15.03
CA PRO A 53 -11.00 -5.32 16.31
C PRO A 53 -10.62 -6.80 16.12
N GLY A 54 -9.52 -7.22 16.75
CA GLY A 54 -9.02 -8.61 16.67
C GLY A 54 -8.14 -8.93 15.45
N SER A 55 -7.89 -7.96 14.56
CA SER A 55 -6.95 -8.14 13.45
C SER A 55 -5.51 -7.82 13.86
N ALA A 56 -4.58 -8.67 13.44
CA ALA A 56 -3.13 -8.46 13.62
C ALA A 56 -2.51 -7.59 12.51
N ALA A 57 -3.24 -7.31 11.43
CA ALA A 57 -2.69 -6.54 10.32
C ALA A 57 -2.77 -5.03 10.62
N PRO A 58 -1.66 -4.28 10.46
CA PRO A 58 -1.67 -2.83 10.65
C PRO A 58 -2.47 -2.15 9.54
N ARG A 59 -3.08 -1.02 9.88
CA ARG A 59 -3.94 -0.22 8.98
C ARG A 59 -3.25 0.13 7.67
N TRP A 60 -1.97 0.47 7.67
CA TRP A 60 -1.27 0.83 6.44
C TRP A 60 -1.22 -0.31 5.42
N GLN A 61 -1.07 -1.56 5.85
CA GLN A 61 -1.08 -2.70 4.93
C GLN A 61 -2.46 -2.88 4.29
N ARG A 62 -3.55 -2.63 5.03
CA ARG A 62 -4.90 -2.57 4.46
C ARG A 62 -5.00 -1.47 3.41
N ASN A 63 -4.45 -0.29 3.68
CA ASN A 63 -4.44 0.81 2.71
C ASN A 63 -3.68 0.43 1.44
N VAL A 64 -2.52 -0.23 1.56
CA VAL A 64 -1.78 -0.76 0.40
C VAL A 64 -2.65 -1.73 -0.40
N ARG A 65 -3.29 -2.70 0.25
CA ARG A 65 -4.21 -3.64 -0.44
C ARG A 65 -5.34 -2.92 -1.18
N ASN A 66 -5.93 -1.90 -0.55
CA ASN A 66 -7.00 -1.11 -1.16
C ASN A 66 -6.51 -0.34 -2.40
N VAL A 67 -5.31 0.27 -2.34
CA VAL A 67 -4.71 0.95 -3.50
C VAL A 67 -4.46 -0.05 -4.63
N LEU A 68 -3.85 -1.20 -4.34
CA LEU A 68 -3.58 -2.24 -5.32
C LEU A 68 -4.87 -2.74 -5.99
N GLN A 69 -5.93 -2.98 -5.21
CA GLN A 69 -7.22 -3.42 -5.74
C GLN A 69 -7.84 -2.38 -6.67
N ARG A 70 -7.87 -1.10 -6.28
CA ARG A 70 -8.41 -0.01 -7.10
C ARG A 70 -7.60 0.19 -8.39
N ARG A 71 -6.27 0.20 -8.29
CA ARG A 71 -5.38 0.42 -9.45
C ARG A 71 -5.39 -0.76 -10.41
N LYS A 72 -5.55 -1.99 -9.91
CA LYS A 72 -5.84 -3.18 -10.71
C LYS A 72 -7.15 -3.04 -11.46
N ALA A 73 -8.24 -2.63 -10.79
CA ALA A 73 -9.56 -2.46 -11.43
C ALA A 73 -9.52 -1.43 -12.57
N ASN A 74 -8.64 -0.43 -12.47
CA ASN A 74 -8.46 0.61 -13.48
C ASN A 74 -7.41 0.28 -14.56
N GLY A 75 -6.86 -0.95 -14.58
CA GLY A 75 -5.92 -1.39 -15.61
C GLY A 75 -4.47 -0.93 -15.45
N TYR A 76 -4.11 -0.29 -14.34
CA TYR A 76 -2.72 0.14 -14.09
C TYR A 76 -1.82 -1.00 -13.61
N LEU A 77 -2.43 -2.04 -13.03
CA LEU A 77 -1.74 -3.20 -12.48
C LEU A 77 -2.32 -4.49 -13.06
N ASP A 78 -1.45 -5.38 -13.50
CA ASP A 78 -1.81 -6.79 -13.65
C ASP A 78 -1.72 -7.49 -12.31
N TRP A 79 -2.49 -8.57 -12.18
CA TRP A 79 -2.47 -9.43 -11.02
C TRP A 79 -2.48 -10.90 -11.41
N ARG A 80 -1.75 -11.72 -10.66
CA ARG A 80 -1.83 -13.18 -10.74
C ARG A 80 -1.71 -13.84 -9.37
N PRO A 81 -2.31 -15.03 -9.17
CA PRO A 81 -2.09 -15.82 -7.97
C PRO A 81 -0.62 -16.26 -7.79
N PRO A 82 -0.14 -16.49 -6.56
CA PRO A 82 -0.75 -16.11 -5.29
C PRO A 82 -0.28 -14.69 -4.90
N TRP A 83 -1.04 -13.66 -5.31
CA TRP A 83 -0.83 -12.27 -4.89
C TRP A 83 0.43 -11.59 -5.45
N LYS A 84 0.65 -11.73 -6.76
CA LYS A 84 1.68 -10.96 -7.48
C LYS A 84 1.05 -9.84 -8.30
N TYR A 85 1.69 -8.68 -8.30
CA TYR A 85 1.29 -7.49 -9.05
C TYR A 85 2.39 -7.03 -9.99
N ARG A 86 2.02 -6.37 -11.08
CA ARG A 86 2.95 -5.83 -12.07
C ARG A 86 2.40 -4.53 -12.63
N LEU A 87 3.23 -3.48 -12.71
CA LEU A 87 2.87 -2.25 -13.43
C LEU A 87 2.79 -2.50 -14.93
N VAL A 88 1.66 -2.10 -15.52
CA VAL A 88 1.37 -2.23 -16.96
C VAL A 88 1.78 -0.97 -17.73
N MET A 89 1.52 0.19 -17.12
CA MET A 89 1.71 1.50 -17.74
C MET A 89 3.14 1.97 -17.80
#